data_AF-A0A1Q8VKT1-F1
#
_entry.id   AF-A0A1Q8VKT1-F1
#
_cell.length_a   1.000
_cell.length_b   1.000
_cell.length_c   1.000
_cell.angle_alpha   90.00
_cell.angle_beta   90.00
_cell.angle_gamma   90.00
#
_symmetry.space_group_name_H-M   'P 1'
#
loop_
_entity.id
_entity.type
_entity.pdbx_description
1 polymer ?
#
loop_
_entity_poly.entity_id
_entity_poly.type
_entity_poly.pdbx_seq_one_letter_code
_entity_poly.pdbx_strand_id
1 'polypeptide(L)'
;GSQTLTWCPRWWCHDEAVFRLTALWTAWEHMRVHDGPTAMAAWLVEYADPIMSVVLDAEAGPFRGCKSDRGHKHLRPHKNAALPCEPAPAGLFDERT
;
A
#
# COMPACT_ATOMS: atom_id res chain seq x y z
N GLY A 1 -6.50 2.78 -23.76
CA GLY A 1 -6.40 3.87 -22.79
C GLY A 1 -5.83 3.30 -21.52
N SER A 2 -4.66 3.77 -21.08
CA SER A 2 -4.11 3.36 -19.79
C SER A 2 -5.08 3.83 -18.71
N GLN A 3 -5.61 2.93 -17.89
CA GLN A 3 -6.37 3.35 -16.72
C GLN A 3 -5.38 3.99 -15.76
N THR A 4 -5.46 5.30 -15.59
CA THR A 4 -4.51 6.09 -14.78
C THR A 4 -4.66 5.86 -13.29
N LEU A 5 -5.74 5.21 -12.86
CA LEU A 5 -6.02 4.87 -11.46
C LEU A 5 -6.53 3.43 -11.36
N THR A 6 -6.09 2.71 -10.33
CA THR A 6 -6.54 1.33 -10.06
C THR A 6 -7.08 1.20 -8.64
N TRP A 7 -8.23 0.51 -8.52
CA TRP A 7 -8.80 0.12 -7.23
C TRP A 7 -9.10 -1.38 -7.22
N CYS A 8 -8.85 -2.04 -6.10
CA CYS A 8 -9.23 -3.42 -5.87
C CYS A 8 -10.51 -3.50 -5.03
N PRO A 9 -11.60 -4.13 -5.51
CA PRO A 9 -12.83 -4.27 -4.73
C PRO A 9 -12.66 -5.14 -3.47
N ARG A 10 -11.58 -5.92 -3.40
CA ARG A 10 -11.15 -6.67 -2.22
C ARG A 10 -9.85 -6.08 -1.65
N TRP A 11 -9.82 -4.76 -1.48
CA TRP A 11 -8.63 -4.02 -1.03
C TRP A 11 -8.06 -4.56 0.30
N TRP A 12 -8.89 -5.12 1.18
CA TRP A 12 -8.49 -5.74 2.43
C TRP A 12 -7.61 -6.99 2.26
N CYS A 13 -7.51 -7.56 1.05
CA CYS A 13 -6.57 -8.64 0.72
C CYS A 13 -5.16 -8.13 0.40
N HIS A 14 -4.90 -6.82 0.52
CA HIS A 14 -3.62 -6.19 0.25
C HIS A 14 -3.10 -5.53 1.52
N ASP A 15 -2.17 -6.19 2.22
CA ASP A 15 -1.61 -5.69 3.50
C ASP A 15 -1.09 -4.26 3.39
N GLU A 16 -0.46 -3.95 2.27
CA GLU A 16 0.05 -2.62 1.97
C GLU A 16 -1.06 -1.55 1.88
N ALA A 17 -2.22 -1.89 1.33
CA ALA A 17 -3.38 -1.01 1.26
C ALA A 17 -4.05 -0.87 2.63
N VAL A 18 -4.19 -1.99 3.37
CA VAL A 18 -4.73 -1.99 4.73
C VAL A 18 -3.90 -1.07 5.63
N PHE A 19 -2.57 -1.18 5.57
CA PHE A 19 -1.68 -0.32 6.34
C PHE A 19 -1.88 1.17 6.03
N ARG A 20 -1.88 1.55 4.75
CA ARG A 20 -2.06 2.96 4.33
C ARG A 20 -3.41 3.53 4.74
N LEU A 21 -4.50 2.79 4.53
CA LEU A 21 -5.84 3.24 4.92
C LEU A 21 -5.99 3.33 6.45
N THR A 22 -5.37 2.41 7.19
CA THR A 22 -5.33 2.47 8.67
C THR A 22 -4.54 3.68 9.15
N ALA A 23 -3.42 4.00 8.51
CA ALA A 23 -2.63 5.19 8.84
C ALA A 23 -3.43 6.48 8.60
N LEU A 24 -4.15 6.57 7.47
CA LEU A 24 -5.04 7.71 7.18
C LEU A 24 -6.12 7.89 8.24
N TRP A 25 -6.80 6.80 8.60
CA TRP A 25 -7.84 6.82 9.63
C TRP A 25 -7.27 7.23 10.99
N THR A 26 -6.14 6.63 11.40
CA THR A 26 -5.50 6.93 12.69
C THR A 26 -5.05 8.38 12.77
N ALA A 27 -4.46 8.92 11.69
CA ALA A 27 -4.06 10.32 11.61
C ALA A 27 -5.29 11.24 11.76
N TRP A 28 -6.37 10.95 11.04
CA TRP A 28 -7.60 11.75 11.14
C TRP A 28 -8.20 11.73 12.55
N GLU A 29 -8.29 10.55 13.17
CA GLU A 29 -8.84 10.41 14.52
C GLU A 29 -8.06 11.23 15.56
N HIS A 30 -6.73 11.29 15.41
CA HIS A 30 -5.90 12.16 16.25
C HIS A 30 -6.16 13.65 15.95
N MET A 31 -6.01 14.06 14.70
CA MET A 31 -6.08 15.49 14.31
C MET A 31 -7.45 16.10 14.61
N ARG A 32 -8.55 15.37 14.40
CA ARG A 32 -9.91 15.89 14.65
C ARG A 32 -10.19 16.19 16.14
N VAL A 33 -9.41 15.62 17.06
CA VAL A 33 -9.53 15.86 18.50
C VAL A 33 -8.56 16.98 18.94
N HIS A 34 -7.37 17.04 18.34
CA HIS A 34 -6.27 17.85 18.87
C HIS A 34 -5.98 19.15 18.09
N ASP A 35 -6.32 19.23 16.81
CA ASP A 35 -5.74 20.25 15.90
C ASP A 35 -6.74 21.33 15.46
N GLY A 36 -7.95 21.32 16.05
CA GLY A 36 -8.94 22.39 15.90
C GLY A 36 -9.55 22.51 14.49
N PRO A 37 -10.08 23.70 14.12
CA PRO A 37 -10.94 23.86 12.94
C PRO A 37 -10.22 23.68 11.60
N THR A 38 -8.90 23.78 11.55
CA THR A 38 -8.10 23.60 10.32
C THR A 38 -7.65 22.16 10.10
N ALA A 39 -7.90 21.25 11.05
CA ALA A 39 -7.46 19.85 11.01
C ALA A 39 -7.84 19.13 9.71
N MET A 40 -9.05 19.35 9.20
CA MET A 40 -9.52 18.72 7.95
C MET A 40 -8.68 19.13 6.74
N ALA A 41 -8.39 20.43 6.61
CA ALA A 41 -7.64 20.95 5.49
C ALA A 41 -6.19 20.45 5.52
N ALA A 42 -5.56 20.49 6.70
CA ALA A 42 -4.22 19.95 6.90
C ALA A 42 -4.18 18.44 6.63
N TRP A 43 -5.14 17.67 7.15
CA TRP A 43 -5.20 16.22 6.94
C TRP A 43 -5.30 15.84 5.45
N LEU A 44 -6.12 16.56 4.68
CA LEU A 44 -6.26 16.33 3.24
C LEU A 44 -4.94 16.54 2.50
N VAL A 45 -4.31 17.70 2.72
CA VAL A 45 -3.10 18.12 1.99
C VAL A 45 -1.86 17.34 2.42
N GLU A 46 -1.70 17.09 3.72
CA GLU A 46 -0.49 16.50 4.27
C GLU A 46 -0.51 14.96 4.24
N TYR A 47 -1.70 14.34 4.33
CA TYR A 47 -1.82 12.88 4.48
C TYR A 47 -2.69 12.25 3.40
N ALA A 48 -3.96 12.66 3.30
CA ALA A 48 -4.95 11.95 2.48
C ALA A 48 -4.58 11.93 1.00
N ASP A 49 -4.37 13.10 0.39
CA ASP A 49 -4.13 13.20 -1.05
C ASP A 49 -2.79 12.54 -1.46
N PRO A 50 -1.66 12.77 -0.76
CA PRO A 50 -0.40 12.10 -1.10
C PRO A 50 -0.48 10.58 -0.94
N ILE A 51 -1.08 10.07 0.14
CA ILE A 51 -1.18 8.62 0.36
C ILE A 51 -2.15 7.99 -0.65
N MET A 52 -3.29 8.62 -0.91
CA MET A 52 -4.27 8.11 -1.88
C MET A 52 -3.73 8.12 -3.31
N SER A 53 -2.88 9.08 -3.67
CA SER A 53 -2.15 9.08 -4.94
C SER A 53 -1.34 7.79 -5.12
N VAL A 54 -0.60 7.38 -4.09
CA VAL A 54 0.16 6.10 -4.11
C VAL A 54 -0.75 4.89 -4.11
N VAL A 55 -1.84 4.92 -3.33
CA VAL A 55 -2.80 3.79 -3.26
C VAL A 55 -3.44 3.52 -4.63
N LEU A 56 -3.77 4.58 -5.36
CA LEU A 56 -4.48 4.50 -6.64
C LEU A 56 -3.53 4.37 -7.85
N ASP A 57 -2.23 4.51 -7.67
CA ASP A 57 -1.25 4.37 -8.74
C ASP A 57 -1.35 2.98 -9.40
N ALA A 58 -1.60 2.97 -10.71
CA ALA A 58 -1.84 1.76 -11.48
C ALA A 58 -0.59 0.90 -11.70
N GLU A 59 0.60 1.49 -11.59
CA GLU A 59 1.88 0.84 -11.89
C GLU A 59 2.66 0.49 -10.62
N ALA A 60 2.72 1.41 -9.67
CA ALA A 60 3.48 1.29 -8.44
C ALA A 60 2.62 1.02 -7.20
N GLY A 61 1.31 1.27 -7.28
CA GLY A 61 0.42 1.15 -6.14
C GLY A 61 0.17 -0.29 -5.66
N PRO A 62 -0.43 -0.45 -4.47
CA PRO A 62 -0.74 -1.76 -3.88
C PRO A 62 -1.71 -2.58 -4.74
N PHE A 63 -2.44 -1.91 -5.65
CA PHE A 63 -3.42 -2.53 -6.53
C PHE A 63 -2.91 -2.78 -7.96
N ARG A 64 -1.64 -2.54 -8.29
CA ARG A 64 -1.09 -2.68 -9.67
C ARG A 64 -1.41 -4.01 -10.39
N GLY A 65 -1.61 -5.09 -9.63
CA GLY A 65 -1.97 -6.41 -10.18
C GLY A 65 -3.48 -6.64 -10.37
N CYS A 66 -4.31 -5.76 -9.83
CA CYS A 66 -5.77 -5.85 -9.86
C CYS A 66 -6.34 -4.94 -10.96
N LYS A 67 -7.61 -5.15 -11.29
CA LYS A 67 -8.35 -4.20 -12.12
C LYS A 67 -9.70 -3.92 -11.51
N SER A 68 -10.20 -2.70 -11.71
CA SER A 68 -11.53 -2.29 -11.28
C SER A 68 -12.64 -3.12 -11.93
N ASP A 69 -12.47 -3.50 -13.20
CA ASP A 69 -13.44 -4.27 -14.00
C ASP A 69 -13.27 -5.80 -13.88
N ARG A 70 -12.05 -6.30 -13.71
CA ARG A 70 -11.75 -7.75 -13.63
C ARG A 70 -11.52 -8.26 -12.20
N GLY A 71 -11.57 -7.38 -11.20
CA GLY A 71 -11.46 -7.71 -9.79
C GLY A 71 -10.05 -8.09 -9.32
N HIS A 72 -10.00 -8.64 -8.11
CA HIS A 72 -8.76 -9.05 -7.42
C HIS A 72 -8.18 -10.34 -8.01
N LYS A 73 -6.88 -10.35 -8.32
CA LYS A 73 -6.14 -11.53 -8.75
C LYS A 73 -5.45 -12.21 -7.58
N HIS A 74 -5.78 -13.48 -7.35
CA HIS A 74 -5.13 -14.33 -6.35
C HIS A 74 -3.75 -14.86 -6.77
N LEU A 75 -3.48 -14.89 -8.07
CA LEU A 75 -2.27 -15.46 -8.63
C LEU A 75 -1.08 -14.52 -8.39
N ARG A 76 -0.20 -14.93 -7.48
CA ARG A 76 1.15 -14.35 -7.39
C ARG A 76 1.93 -14.78 -8.64
N PRO A 77 2.67 -13.86 -9.29
CA PRO A 77 3.38 -14.16 -10.53
C PRO A 77 4.46 -15.24 -10.38
N HIS A 78 4.88 -15.52 -9.15
CA HIS A 78 5.92 -16.51 -8.87
C HIS A 78 5.34 -17.89 -8.52
N LYS A 79 6.00 -18.94 -9.01
CA LYS A 79 5.68 -20.33 -8.69
C LYS A 79 5.72 -20.54 -7.17
N ASN A 80 4.65 -21.10 -6.61
CA ASN A 80 4.47 -21.32 -5.17
C ASN A 80 4.61 -20.06 -4.31
N ALA A 81 4.41 -18.87 -4.89
CA ALA A 81 4.52 -17.59 -4.19
C ALA A 81 5.89 -17.25 -3.58
N ALA A 82 6.94 -18.01 -3.91
CA ALA A 82 8.29 -17.68 -3.49
C ALA A 82 8.84 -16.56 -4.37
N LEU A 83 9.33 -15.47 -3.77
CA LEU A 83 10.07 -14.46 -4.51
C LEU A 83 11.37 -15.09 -5.05
N PRO A 84 11.80 -14.77 -6.29
CA PRO A 84 13.12 -15.14 -6.77
C PRO A 84 14.15 -14.57 -5.81
N CYS A 85 14.99 -15.44 -5.25
CA CYS A 85 15.99 -15.06 -4.28
C CYS A 85 17.25 -15.88 -4.54
N GLU A 86 18.40 -15.20 -4.56
CA GLU A 86 19.69 -15.89 -4.51
C GLU A 86 19.95 -16.29 -3.05
N PRO A 87 20.42 -17.52 -2.80
CA PRO A 87 20.76 -17.93 -1.44
C PRO A 87 21.85 -17.02 -0.87
N ALA A 88 21.75 -16.71 0.43
CA ALA A 88 22.83 -16.03 1.13
C ALA A 88 24.14 -16.83 0.98
N PRO A 89 25.29 -16.16 0.72
CA PRO A 89 26.58 -16.83 0.72
C PRO A 89 26.84 -17.61 2.02
N ALA A 90 27.55 -18.74 1.91
CA ALA A 90 27.96 -19.50 3.08
C ALA A 90 28.79 -18.62 4.03
N GLY A 91 28.48 -18.68 5.32
CA GLY A 91 29.16 -17.91 6.37
C GLY A 91 28.76 -16.43 6.49
N LEU A 92 27.74 -15.95 5.76
CA LEU A 92 27.29 -14.55 5.86
C LEU A 92 26.80 -14.17 7.27
N PHE A 93 26.25 -15.12 8.01
CA PHE A 93 25.68 -14.92 9.35
C PHE A 93 26.53 -15.53 10.47
N ASP A 94 27.70 -16.06 10.15
CA ASP A 94 28.60 -16.60 11.16
C ASP A 94 29.15 -15.46 12.01
N GLU A 95 29.33 -15.71 13.31
CA GLU A 95 29.93 -14.73 14.21
C GLU A 95 31.35 -14.39 13.73
N ARG A 96 31.63 -13.10 13.52
CA ARG A 96 33.00 -12.64 13.29
C ARG A 96 33.80 -12.81 14.58
N THR A 97 34.65 -13.82 14.63
CA THR A 97 35.72 -13.96 15.63
C THR A 97 36.82 -12.93 15.44
#